data_AF-A0A3B9K646-F1
#
_entry.id   AF-A0A3B9K646-F1
#
_cell.length_a   1.000
_cell.length_b   1.000
_cell.length_c   1.000
_cell.angle_alpha   90.00
_cell.angle_beta   90.00
_cell.angle_gamma   90.00
#
_symmetry.space_group_name_H-M   'P 1'
#
loop_
_entity.id
_entity.type
_entity.pdbx_description
1 polymer ?
#
loop_
_entity_poly.entity_id
_entity_poly.type
_entity_poly.pdbx_seq_one_letter_code
_entity_poly.pdbx_strand_id
1 'polypeptide(L)'
;VSNFAQGLDSNVLKLGGAACMVLIGMLTGSQSTTQNVVFSFLGPALVAGGMSATHAAVAGAHIAAAGQGMPPADLTTFVVCGIVSAQFGKKVDPVKSMIYSLPMCIAFLIIGIVFMYI
;
A
#
# COMPACT_ATOMS: atom_id res chain seq x y z
N VAL A 1 -17.84 1.53 -13.76
CA VAL A 1 -17.10 1.87 -12.52
C VAL A 1 -17.37 3.29 -12.05
N SER A 2 -17.31 4.32 -12.90
CA SER A 2 -17.58 5.72 -12.50
C SER A 2 -18.93 5.92 -11.77
N ASN A 3 -20.03 5.38 -12.31
CA ASN A 3 -21.35 5.50 -11.67
C ASN A 3 -21.44 4.78 -10.31
N PHE A 4 -20.67 3.71 -10.11
CA PHE A 4 -20.58 3.01 -8.82
C PHE A 4 -19.79 3.84 -7.79
N ALA A 5 -18.67 4.43 -8.21
CA ALA A 5 -17.84 5.28 -7.36
C ALA A 5 -18.55 6.59 -6.96
N GLN A 6 -19.40 7.14 -7.83
CA GLN A 6 -20.19 8.36 -7.55
C GLN A 6 -21.35 8.13 -6.56
N GLY A 7 -21.83 6.88 -6.43
CA GLY A 7 -22.87 6.51 -5.46
C GLY A 7 -22.34 6.01 -4.11
N LEU A 8 -21.01 5.87 -3.98
CA LEU A 8 -20.36 5.38 -2.77
C LEU A 8 -20.13 6.54 -1.78
N ASP A 9 -20.30 6.25 -0.49
CA ASP A 9 -19.86 7.18 0.55
C ASP A 9 -18.36 7.48 0.40
N SER A 10 -18.00 8.76 0.55
CA SER A 10 -16.61 9.22 0.35
C SER A 10 -15.62 8.50 1.26
N ASN A 11 -16.03 8.13 2.48
CA ASN A 11 -15.17 7.39 3.41
C ASN A 11 -15.01 5.94 2.99
N VAL A 12 -16.07 5.31 2.46
CA VAL A 12 -15.99 3.95 1.93
C VAL A 12 -15.04 3.89 0.75
N LEU A 13 -15.06 4.88 -0.14
CA LEU A 13 -14.12 4.97 -1.26
C LEU A 13 -12.67 5.14 -0.77
N LYS A 14 -12.43 6.06 0.18
CA LYS A 14 -11.10 6.33 0.73
C LYS A 14 -10.52 5.12 1.47
N LEU A 15 -11.24 4.62 2.49
CA LEU A 15 -10.77 3.53 3.34
C LEU A 15 -10.77 2.18 2.62
N GLY A 16 -11.79 1.91 1.80
CA GLY A 16 -11.85 0.69 0.98
C GLY A 16 -10.75 0.66 -0.07
N GLY A 17 -10.51 1.80 -0.74
CA GLY A 17 -9.40 1.96 -1.67
C GLY A 17 -8.04 1.81 -0.98
N ALA A 18 -7.86 2.42 0.19
CA ALA A 18 -6.64 2.29 0.98
C ALA A 18 -6.38 0.83 1.39
N ALA A 19 -7.41 0.13 1.89
CA ALA A 19 -7.30 -1.28 2.26
C ALA A 19 -6.94 -2.15 1.05
N CYS A 20 -7.57 -1.91 -0.10
CA CYS A 20 -7.24 -2.61 -1.35
C CYS A 20 -5.77 -2.40 -1.74
N MET A 21 -5.29 -1.16 -1.69
CA MET A 21 -3.88 -0.84 -1.96
C MET A 21 -2.94 -1.55 -0.98
N VAL A 22 -3.23 -1.56 0.31
CA VAL A 22 -2.41 -2.26 1.31
C VAL A 22 -2.35 -3.76 1.02
N LEU A 23 -3.49 -4.40 0.75
CA LEU A 23 -3.57 -5.84 0.47
C LEU A 23 -2.83 -6.24 -0.81
N ILE A 24 -2.95 -5.45 -1.88
CA ILE A 24 -2.19 -5.66 -3.11
C ILE A 24 -0.70 -5.41 -2.89
N GLY A 25 -0.34 -4.40 -2.09
CA GLY A 25 1.03 -4.14 -1.67
C GLY A 25 1.63 -5.33 -0.94
N MET A 26 0.90 -5.89 0.04
CA MET A 26 1.32 -7.07 0.78
C MET A 26 1.53 -8.26 -0.14
N LEU A 27 0.64 -8.50 -1.11
CA LEU A 27 0.74 -9.63 -2.02
C LEU A 27 1.87 -9.49 -3.05
N THR A 28 2.09 -8.26 -3.54
CA THR A 28 3.04 -8.01 -4.63
C THR A 28 4.44 -7.67 -4.14
N GLY A 29 4.58 -7.18 -2.90
CA GLY A 29 5.83 -6.63 -2.38
C GLY A 29 6.32 -5.43 -3.20
N SER A 30 5.42 -4.71 -3.88
CA SER A 30 5.78 -3.64 -4.81
C SER A 30 4.84 -2.43 -4.75
N GLN A 31 5.43 -1.30 -4.40
CA GLN A 31 4.79 0.01 -4.32
C GLN A 31 4.29 0.47 -5.70
N SER A 32 5.12 0.36 -6.73
CA SER A 32 4.78 0.81 -8.09
C SER A 32 3.71 -0.06 -8.73
N THR A 33 3.76 -1.38 -8.51
CA THR A 33 2.72 -2.31 -8.99
C THR A 33 1.38 -1.97 -8.34
N THR A 34 1.35 -1.76 -7.03
CA THR A 34 0.12 -1.40 -6.30
C THR A 34 -0.49 -0.10 -6.81
N GLN A 35 0.32 0.93 -7.05
CA GLN A 35 -0.16 2.19 -7.62
C GLN A 35 -0.70 1.99 -9.05
N ASN A 36 0.02 1.27 -9.89
CA ASN A 36 -0.39 1.08 -11.28
C ASN A 36 -1.68 0.25 -11.40
N VAL A 37 -1.90 -0.71 -10.50
CA VAL A 37 -3.07 -1.60 -10.55
C VAL A 37 -4.30 -0.97 -9.88
N VAL A 38 -4.13 -0.37 -8.70
CA VAL A 38 -5.27 0.13 -7.90
C VAL A 38 -5.40 1.65 -8.02
N PHE A 39 -4.30 2.38 -7.84
CA PHE A 39 -4.33 3.85 -7.79
C PHE A 39 -4.65 4.49 -9.15
N SER A 40 -4.35 3.83 -10.27
CA SER A 40 -4.77 4.26 -11.61
C SER A 40 -6.28 4.48 -11.74
N PHE A 41 -7.09 3.79 -10.93
CA PHE A 41 -8.54 3.97 -10.89
C PHE A 41 -9.00 4.75 -9.65
N LEU A 42 -8.38 4.49 -8.48
CA LEU A 42 -8.72 5.17 -7.24
C LEU A 42 -8.35 6.66 -7.26
N GLY A 43 -7.18 7.03 -7.77
CA GLY A 43 -6.70 8.41 -7.83
C GLY A 43 -7.68 9.34 -8.55
N PRO A 44 -8.07 9.04 -9.80
CA PRO A 44 -9.09 9.82 -10.51
C PRO A 44 -10.44 9.87 -9.78
N ALA A 45 -10.85 8.77 -9.12
CA ALA A 45 -12.10 8.73 -8.36
C ALA A 45 -12.05 9.65 -7.11
N LEU A 46 -10.92 9.70 -6.40
CA LEU A 46 -10.72 10.61 -5.27
C LEU A 46 -10.76 12.08 -5.72
N VAL A 47 -10.13 12.41 -6.85
CA VAL A 47 -10.15 13.76 -7.42
C VAL A 47 -11.56 14.17 -7.85
N ALA A 48 -12.28 13.27 -8.52
CA ALA A 48 -13.69 13.50 -8.88
C ALA A 48 -14.59 13.66 -7.64
N GLY A 49 -14.24 13.02 -6.53
CA GLY A 49 -14.87 13.19 -5.22
C GLY A 49 -14.49 14.46 -4.46
N GLY A 50 -13.75 15.39 -5.09
CA GLY A 50 -13.39 16.69 -4.52
C GLY A 50 -12.02 16.76 -3.84
N MET A 51 -11.22 15.69 -3.86
CA MET A 51 -9.86 15.69 -3.31
C MET A 51 -8.90 16.42 -4.25
N SER A 52 -7.94 17.17 -3.70
CA SER A 52 -6.85 17.73 -4.49
C SER A 52 -5.99 16.61 -5.10
N ALA A 53 -5.58 16.78 -6.37
CA ALA A 53 -4.73 15.81 -7.06
C ALA A 53 -3.40 15.58 -6.34
N THR A 54 -2.84 16.61 -5.69
CA THR A 54 -1.62 16.49 -4.89
C THR A 54 -1.83 15.61 -3.67
N HIS A 55 -2.93 15.81 -2.93
CA HIS A 55 -3.27 15.02 -1.75
C HIS A 55 -3.53 13.57 -2.12
N ALA A 56 -4.29 13.34 -3.20
CA ALA A 56 -4.54 12.00 -3.72
C ALA A 56 -3.22 11.29 -4.09
N ALA A 57 -2.31 11.98 -4.80
CA ALA A 57 -1.02 11.40 -5.19
C ALA A 57 -0.14 11.04 -3.99
N VAL A 58 -0.06 11.92 -2.99
CA VAL A 58 0.70 11.66 -1.75
C VAL A 58 0.10 10.47 -1.01
N ALA A 59 -1.23 10.42 -0.87
CA ALA A 59 -1.93 9.32 -0.22
C ALA A 59 -1.68 7.98 -0.94
N GLY A 60 -1.84 7.95 -2.26
CA GLY A 60 -1.59 6.76 -3.08
C GLY A 60 -0.16 6.24 -2.93
N ALA A 61 0.84 7.13 -3.00
CA ALA A 61 2.24 6.75 -2.88
C ALA A 61 2.56 6.16 -1.50
N HIS A 62 2.08 6.79 -0.42
CA HIS A 62 2.34 6.38 0.96
C HIS A 62 1.61 5.09 1.33
N ILE A 63 0.34 4.93 0.94
CA ILE A 63 -0.42 3.70 1.21
C ILE A 63 0.16 2.52 0.42
N ALA A 64 0.57 2.73 -0.83
CA ALA A 64 1.26 1.69 -1.60
C ALA A 64 2.59 1.30 -0.95
N ALA A 65 3.37 2.28 -0.47
CA ALA A 65 4.65 2.03 0.20
C ALA A 65 4.45 1.27 1.52
N ALA A 66 3.38 1.61 2.25
CA ALA A 66 3.00 0.91 3.46
C ALA A 66 2.69 -0.56 3.19
N GLY A 67 1.86 -0.88 2.18
CA GLY A 67 1.48 -2.25 1.86
C GLY A 67 2.66 -3.13 1.47
N GLN A 68 3.62 -2.60 0.70
CA GLN A 68 4.75 -3.37 0.17
C GLN A 68 5.52 -4.12 1.26
N GLY A 69 5.72 -3.54 2.45
CA GLY A 69 6.57 -4.12 3.50
C GLY A 69 5.83 -4.82 4.64
N MET A 70 4.51 -4.98 4.54
CA MET A 70 3.70 -5.60 5.60
C MET A 70 3.58 -7.13 5.44
N PRO A 71 3.44 -7.88 6.54
CA PRO A 71 3.02 -9.28 6.50
C PRO A 71 1.65 -9.46 5.83
N PRO A 72 1.31 -10.64 5.27
CA PRO A 72 2.04 -11.90 5.37
C PRO A 72 2.85 -12.31 4.12
N ALA A 73 2.74 -11.58 3.02
CA ALA A 73 3.09 -12.09 1.69
C ALA A 73 4.09 -11.22 0.91
N ASP A 74 4.81 -10.29 1.56
CA ASP A 74 5.75 -9.42 0.85
C ASP A 74 6.84 -10.25 0.13
N LEU A 75 6.62 -10.44 -1.17
CA LEU A 75 7.44 -11.25 -2.05
C LEU A 75 8.89 -10.74 -2.06
N THR A 76 9.08 -9.43 -1.97
CA THR A 76 10.42 -8.83 -1.97
C THR A 76 11.17 -9.24 -0.70
N THR A 77 10.53 -9.21 0.47
CA THR A 77 11.17 -9.70 1.70
C THR A 77 11.47 -11.20 1.64
N PHE A 78 10.61 -12.03 1.05
CA PHE A 78 10.90 -13.46 0.84
C PHE A 78 12.15 -13.68 -0.01
N VAL A 79 12.28 -12.96 -1.13
CA VAL A 79 13.45 -13.05 -2.02
C VAL A 79 14.72 -12.59 -1.29
N VAL A 80 14.68 -11.45 -0.60
CA VAL A 80 15.84 -10.91 0.13
C VAL A 80 16.27 -11.85 1.25
N CYS A 81 15.34 -12.40 2.03
CA CYS A 81 15.67 -13.37 3.07
C CYS A 81 16.32 -14.64 2.50
N GLY A 82 15.86 -15.12 1.34
CA GLY A 82 16.47 -16.23 0.63
C GLY A 82 17.92 -15.95 0.22
N ILE A 83 18.18 -14.78 -0.35
CA ILE A 83 19.53 -14.35 -0.75
C ILE A 83 20.46 -14.25 0.46
N VAL A 84 20.03 -13.57 1.52
CA VAL A 84 20.83 -13.42 2.75
C VAL A 84 21.07 -14.78 3.42
N SER A 85 20.06 -15.65 3.47
CA SER A 85 20.20 -16.99 4.02
C SER A 85 21.20 -17.83 3.24
N ALA A 86 21.21 -17.74 1.90
CA ALA A 86 22.16 -18.45 1.05
C ALA A 86 23.59 -17.91 1.22
N GLN A 87 23.76 -16.58 1.32
CA GLN A 87 25.07 -15.95 1.41
C GLN A 87 25.78 -16.22 2.75
N PHE A 88 25.05 -16.18 3.87
CA PHE A 88 25.63 -16.32 5.20
C PHE A 88 25.45 -17.69 5.84
N GLY A 89 24.78 -18.63 5.17
CA GLY A 89 24.50 -19.98 5.68
C GLY A 89 23.64 -19.98 6.96
N LYS A 90 22.91 -18.90 7.22
CA LYS A 90 22.08 -18.71 8.42
C LYS A 90 20.62 -18.65 8.02
N LYS A 91 19.74 -19.33 8.76
CA LYS A 91 18.30 -19.23 8.55
C LYS A 91 17.85 -17.79 8.81
N VAL A 92 17.21 -17.18 7.82
CA VAL A 92 16.56 -15.88 7.94
C VAL A 92 15.05 -16.09 7.84
N ASP A 93 14.31 -15.59 8.81
CA ASP A 93 12.85 -15.68 8.83
C ASP A 93 12.25 -14.44 8.12
N PRO A 94 11.51 -14.64 7.01
CA PRO A 94 10.91 -13.55 6.26
C PRO A 94 9.78 -12.86 7.02
N VAL A 95 8.94 -13.61 7.74
CA VAL A 95 7.82 -13.03 8.50
C VAL A 95 8.37 -12.17 9.64
N LYS A 96 9.41 -12.65 10.32
CA LYS A 96 10.09 -11.87 11.35
C LYS A 96 10.67 -10.58 10.79
N SER A 97 11.25 -10.62 9.59
CA SER A 97 11.78 -9.45 8.90
C SER A 97 10.68 -8.45 8.54
N MET A 98 9.52 -8.92 8.06
CA MET A 98 8.35 -8.09 7.80
C MET A 98 7.76 -7.45 9.07
N ILE A 99 7.81 -8.16 10.21
CA ILE A 99 7.38 -7.61 11.50
C ILE A 99 8.32 -6.48 11.93
N TYR A 100 9.62 -6.58 11.64
CA TYR A 100 10.56 -5.49 11.92
C TYR A 100 10.35 -4.27 11.02
N SER A 101 9.87 -4.43 9.78
CA SER A 101 9.49 -3.30 8.90
C SER A 101 8.12 -2.71 9.21
N LEU A 102 7.28 -3.41 10.00
CA LEU A 102 5.93 -3.00 10.31
C LEU A 102 5.81 -1.57 10.88
N PRO A 103 6.66 -1.10 11.80
CA PRO A 103 6.55 0.27 12.33
C PRO A 103 6.69 1.34 11.24
N MET A 104 7.61 1.14 10.30
CA MET A 104 7.77 2.02 9.15
C MET A 104 6.54 1.99 8.25
N CYS A 105 6.02 0.78 7.98
CA CYS A 105 4.84 0.60 7.14
C CYS A 105 3.59 1.24 7.76
N ILE A 106 3.41 1.13 9.08
CA ILE A 106 2.32 1.79 9.81
C ILE A 106 2.46 3.32 9.72
N ALA A 107 3.68 3.87 9.87
CA ALA A 107 3.89 5.31 9.74
C ALA A 107 3.49 5.81 8.34
N PHE A 108 3.89 5.11 7.28
CA PHE A 108 3.47 5.45 5.92
C PHE A 108 1.95 5.32 5.73
N LEU A 109 1.33 4.28 6.30
CA LEU A 109 -0.12 4.10 6.21
C LEU A 109 -0.86 5.27 6.87
N ILE A 110 -0.44 5.68 8.07
CA ILE A 110 -1.05 6.80 8.80
C ILE A 110 -0.92 8.09 7.99
N ILE A 111 0.28 8.40 7.49
CA ILE A 111 0.50 9.59 6.66
C ILE A 111 -0.42 9.56 5.43
N GLY A 112 -0.46 8.44 4.72
CA GLY A 112 -1.29 8.31 3.53
C GLY A 112 -2.79 8.47 3.81
N ILE A 113 -3.28 7.93 4.93
CA ILE A 113 -4.66 8.11 5.36
C ILE A 113 -4.93 9.57 5.72
N VAL A 114 -4.05 10.24 6.48
CA VAL A 114 -4.22 11.65 6.85
C VAL A 114 -4.36 12.53 5.61
N PHE A 115 -3.52 12.31 4.59
CA PHE A 115 -3.59 13.03 3.31
C PHE A 115 -4.89 12.76 2.51
N MET A 116 -5.67 11.74 2.85
CA MET A 116 -7.01 11.55 2.27
C MET A 116 -8.10 12.42 2.95
N TYR A 117 -7.82 13.01 4.11
CA TYR A 117 -8.81 13.72 4.93
C TYR A 117 -8.54 15.23 5.11
N ILE A 118 -7.33 15.68 4.77
CA ILE A 118 -6.97 17.10 4.68
C ILE A 118 -7.05 17.58 3.24
#